data_AF-A0AAD7XNQ5-F1
#
_entry.id   AF-A0AAD7XNQ5-F1
#
_cell.length_a   1.000
_cell.length_b   1.000
_cell.length_c   1.000
_cell.angle_alpha   90.00
_cell.angle_beta   90.00
_cell.angle_gamma   90.00
#
_symmetry.space_group_name_H-M   'P 1'
#
loop_
_entity.id
_entity.type
_entity.pdbx_description
1 polymer ?
#
loop_
_entity_poly.entity_id
_entity_poly.type
_entity_poly.pdbx_seq_one_letter_code
_entity_poly.pdbx_strand_id
1 'polypeptide(L)'
;MEEALADTEPWSHPSGATVVVQNVVATVNLRCPLDLKQIACAARNAEYNPKKFAAVIMRIREPRCTSLLFSTGKMVVTGSKSEMLARTGARKLAAIVKKLGYAPKFSEFKIQNMVSTADVGFPIRLEALAYAHAKFSSYEPELFPGLIYRLVNPKTVLLIFVSGRLVITGGKALDHLHTAFDKIYPLLCEFKKETRPHRPELPLPPPATTDDAATQQRRTPADLVVPALPAAPAWTSAAPSS
;
A
#
# COMPACT_ATOMS: atom_id res chain seq x y z
N MET A 1 12.90 -26.83 -13.21
CA MET A 1 13.32 -25.42 -13.05
C MET A 1 12.29 -24.49 -13.70
N GLU A 2 11.64 -24.95 -14.78
CA GLU A 2 10.60 -24.25 -15.54
C GLU A 2 9.30 -23.97 -14.74
N GLU A 3 8.81 -24.93 -13.95
CA GLU A 3 7.59 -24.72 -13.12
C GLU A 3 7.73 -23.60 -12.07
N ALA A 4 8.94 -23.39 -11.52
CA ALA A 4 9.15 -22.39 -10.47
C ALA A 4 9.08 -20.94 -10.96
N LEU A 5 9.16 -20.73 -12.28
CA LEU A 5 9.04 -19.41 -12.92
C LEU A 5 7.57 -19.05 -13.19
N ALA A 6 6.73 -20.04 -13.55
CA ALA A 6 5.31 -19.83 -13.84
C ALA A 6 4.53 -19.28 -12.63
N ASP A 7 4.88 -19.74 -11.43
CA ASP A 7 4.26 -19.31 -10.17
C ASP A 7 4.58 -17.86 -9.74
N THR A 8 5.51 -17.21 -10.44
CA THR A 8 5.89 -15.81 -10.18
C THR A 8 5.34 -14.83 -11.20
N GLU A 9 4.56 -15.31 -12.18
CA GLU A 9 3.94 -14.44 -13.17
C GLU A 9 2.85 -13.55 -12.54
N PRO A 10 2.77 -12.27 -12.96
CA PRO A 10 1.65 -11.42 -12.61
C PRO A 10 0.34 -12.05 -13.06
N TRP A 11 -0.61 -12.18 -12.15
CA TRP A 11 -1.97 -12.52 -12.54
C TRP A 11 -2.62 -11.30 -13.20
N SER A 12 -3.09 -11.46 -14.44
CA SER A 12 -3.78 -10.40 -15.19
C SER A 12 -5.28 -10.53 -14.96
N HIS A 13 -5.87 -9.51 -14.35
CA HIS A 13 -7.31 -9.42 -14.16
C HIS A 13 -7.99 -8.97 -15.48
N PRO A 14 -9.23 -9.42 -15.79
CA PRO A 14 -9.95 -9.03 -17.01
C PRO A 14 -10.12 -7.51 -17.22
N SER A 15 -9.98 -6.72 -16.16
CA SER A 15 -10.02 -5.27 -16.23
C SER A 15 -8.71 -4.59 -16.68
N GLY A 16 -7.67 -5.38 -16.96
CA GLY A 16 -6.33 -4.88 -17.32
C GLY A 16 -5.41 -4.58 -16.13
N ALA A 17 -5.89 -4.78 -14.89
CA ALA A 17 -5.05 -4.65 -13.70
C ALA A 17 -4.19 -5.90 -13.49
N THR A 18 -2.96 -5.71 -13.00
CA THR A 18 -2.03 -6.82 -12.71
C THR A 18 -1.83 -6.99 -11.22
N VAL A 19 -1.98 -8.22 -10.71
CA VAL A 19 -1.71 -8.59 -9.32
C VAL A 19 -0.42 -9.40 -9.26
N VAL A 20 0.53 -8.95 -8.45
CA VAL A 20 1.86 -9.57 -8.31
C VAL A 20 2.08 -10.00 -6.88
N VAL A 21 2.42 -11.27 -6.65
CA VAL A 21 2.82 -11.76 -5.34
C VAL A 21 4.21 -11.21 -5.00
N GLN A 22 4.30 -10.49 -3.88
CA GLN A 22 5.54 -9.89 -3.40
C GLN A 22 6.22 -10.72 -2.33
N ASN A 23 5.44 -11.38 -1.47
CA ASN A 23 5.99 -12.18 -0.38
C ASN A 23 5.05 -13.30 0.05
N VAL A 24 5.65 -14.44 0.39
CA VAL A 24 4.99 -15.62 0.95
C VAL A 24 5.68 -15.96 2.27
N VAL A 25 4.86 -16.09 3.32
CA VAL A 25 5.27 -16.51 4.64
C VAL A 25 4.70 -17.90 4.89
N ALA A 26 5.60 -18.86 5.15
CA ALA A 26 5.24 -20.23 5.43
C ALA A 26 5.81 -20.69 6.78
N THR A 27 5.17 -21.69 7.36
CA THR A 27 5.70 -22.41 8.52
C THR A 27 5.89 -23.87 8.18
N VAL A 28 6.87 -24.50 8.82
CA VAL A 28 7.09 -25.93 8.78
C VAL A 28 7.56 -26.39 10.15
N ASN A 29 7.27 -27.63 10.49
CA ASN A 29 7.68 -28.25 11.74
C ASN A 29 8.71 -29.34 11.45
N LEU A 30 9.91 -29.20 12.02
CA LEU A 30 11.01 -30.17 11.89
C LEU A 30 10.90 -31.33 12.88
N ARG A 31 9.98 -31.28 13.86
CA ARG A 31 9.71 -32.34 14.86
C ARG A 31 10.96 -32.87 15.57
N CYS A 32 11.94 -32.01 15.79
CA CYS A 32 13.13 -32.32 16.58
C CYS A 32 13.50 -31.11 17.46
N PRO A 33 13.88 -31.32 18.73
CA PRO A 33 14.44 -30.25 19.54
C PRO A 33 15.80 -29.84 18.99
N LEU A 34 16.08 -28.54 19.01
CA LEU A 34 17.26 -27.94 18.40
C LEU A 34 18.02 -27.08 19.41
N ASP A 35 19.34 -27.27 19.48
CA ASP A 35 20.21 -26.35 20.20
C ASP A 35 20.57 -25.17 19.29
N LEU A 36 19.89 -24.06 19.54
CA LEU A 36 20.05 -22.82 18.78
C LEU A 36 21.47 -22.23 18.89
N LYS A 37 22.16 -22.42 20.01
CA LYS A 37 23.54 -21.93 20.18
C LYS A 37 24.50 -22.73 19.31
N GLN A 38 24.35 -24.05 19.31
CA GLN A 38 25.16 -24.93 18.48
C GLN A 38 24.96 -24.64 16.99
N ILE A 39 23.70 -24.49 16.56
CA ILE A 39 23.36 -24.15 15.17
C ILE A 39 23.97 -22.80 14.77
N ALA A 40 23.85 -21.78 15.62
CA ALA A 40 24.40 -20.45 15.33
C ALA A 40 25.93 -20.45 15.22
N CYS A 41 26.62 -21.25 16.04
CA CYS A 41 28.07 -21.39 15.99
C CYS A 41 28.53 -22.15 14.73
N ALA A 42 27.80 -23.20 14.35
CA ALA A 42 28.19 -24.06 13.24
C ALA A 42 27.79 -23.52 11.86
N ALA A 43 26.70 -22.74 11.77
CA ALA A 43 26.18 -22.24 10.51
C ALA A 43 26.70 -20.82 10.21
N ARG A 44 27.53 -20.68 9.16
CA ARG A 44 28.08 -19.38 8.70
C ARG A 44 27.03 -18.32 8.35
N ASN A 45 25.82 -18.74 7.99
CA ASN A 45 24.72 -17.84 7.59
C ASN A 45 23.62 -17.77 8.66
N ALA A 46 23.98 -17.93 9.93
CA ALA A 46 23.07 -17.90 11.06
C ALA A 46 23.38 -16.72 12.00
N GLU A 47 22.34 -15.99 12.41
CA GLU A 47 22.41 -14.94 13.41
C GLU A 47 21.56 -15.36 14.61
N TYR A 48 22.10 -15.31 15.82
CA TYR A 48 21.36 -15.64 17.03
C TYR A 48 21.70 -14.70 18.18
N ASN A 49 20.68 -14.03 18.70
CA ASN A 49 20.79 -13.21 19.90
C ASN A 49 19.56 -13.46 20.79
N PRO A 50 19.62 -14.38 21.77
CA PRO A 50 18.47 -14.76 22.60
C PRO A 50 17.91 -13.60 23.43
N LYS A 51 18.71 -12.56 23.73
CA LYS A 51 18.23 -11.37 24.44
C LYS A 51 17.31 -10.51 23.56
N LYS A 52 17.52 -10.54 22.23
CA LYS A 52 16.72 -9.79 21.25
C LYS A 52 15.57 -10.63 20.70
N PHE A 53 15.83 -11.89 20.38
CA PHE A 53 14.86 -12.75 19.72
C PHE A 53 15.16 -14.24 19.99
N ALA A 54 14.12 -15.03 20.27
CA ALA A 54 14.24 -16.42 20.71
C ALA A 54 14.50 -17.44 19.58
N ALA A 55 14.74 -16.99 18.35
CA ALA A 55 14.96 -17.86 17.19
C ALA A 55 16.29 -17.53 16.50
N VAL A 56 16.89 -18.54 15.88
CA VAL A 56 18.05 -18.38 14.99
C VAL A 56 17.54 -17.90 13.63
N ILE A 57 18.14 -16.83 13.12
CA ILE A 57 17.85 -16.30 11.80
C ILE A 57 18.82 -16.93 10.83
N MET A 58 18.33 -17.72 9.88
CA MET A 58 19.13 -18.33 8.81
C MET A 58 18.77 -17.73 7.46
N ARG A 59 19.76 -17.46 6.61
CA ARG A 59 19.54 -16.86 5.28
C ARG A 59 20.15 -17.72 4.18
N ILE A 60 19.38 -17.89 3.10
CA ILE A 60 19.83 -18.55 1.87
C ILE A 60 19.58 -17.63 0.67
N ARG A 61 20.48 -17.67 -0.31
CA ARG A 61 20.40 -16.82 -1.52
C ARG A 61 19.50 -17.41 -2.59
N GLU A 62 19.45 -18.74 -2.71
CA GLU A 62 18.73 -19.42 -3.79
C GLU A 62 17.92 -20.64 -3.29
N PRO A 63 16.57 -20.57 -3.27
CA PRO A 63 15.77 -19.36 -3.43
C PRO A 63 16.06 -18.35 -2.31
N ARG A 64 15.90 -17.05 -2.59
CA ARG A 64 16.12 -16.00 -1.60
C ARG A 64 15.09 -16.14 -0.49
N CYS A 65 15.51 -16.66 0.66
CA CYS A 65 14.65 -16.88 1.81
C CYS A 65 15.40 -16.53 3.10
N THR A 66 14.65 -15.99 4.05
CA THR A 66 15.07 -15.90 5.45
C THR A 66 14.21 -16.83 6.26
N SER A 67 14.81 -17.53 7.20
CA SER A 67 14.12 -18.42 8.10
C SER A 67 14.39 -18.09 9.56
N LEU A 68 13.35 -18.25 10.36
CA LEU A 68 13.40 -18.13 11.81
C LEU A 68 13.21 -19.53 12.38
N LEU A 69 14.26 -20.07 12.97
CA LEU A 69 14.31 -21.43 13.52
C LEU A 69 14.24 -21.38 15.05
N PHE A 70 13.21 -22.01 15.60
CA PHE A 70 12.96 -22.05 17.04
C PHE A 70 13.49 -23.36 17.65
N SER A 71 13.83 -23.33 18.94
CA SER A 71 14.36 -24.49 19.68
C SER A 71 13.40 -25.69 19.69
N THR A 72 12.10 -25.44 19.50
CA THR A 72 11.04 -26.45 19.38
C THR A 72 11.07 -27.22 18.06
N GLY A 73 11.90 -26.83 17.09
CA GLY A 73 11.90 -27.36 15.74
C GLY A 73 10.87 -26.69 14.82
N LYS A 74 10.09 -25.72 15.31
CA LYS A 74 9.26 -24.88 14.44
C LYS A 74 10.16 -23.98 13.61
N MET A 75 9.86 -23.86 12.33
CA MET A 75 10.60 -23.03 11.39
C MET A 75 9.63 -22.14 10.62
N VAL A 76 9.87 -20.84 10.63
CA VAL A 76 9.17 -19.86 9.78
C VAL A 76 10.07 -19.54 8.60
N VAL A 77 9.51 -19.40 7.41
CA VAL A 77 10.22 -19.05 6.17
C VAL A 77 9.52 -17.87 5.52
N THR A 78 10.28 -16.86 5.11
CA THR A 78 9.80 -15.61 4.48
C THR A 78 10.77 -15.15 3.39
N GLY A 79 10.32 -14.24 2.53
CA GLY A 79 11.11 -13.61 1.46
C GLY A 79 10.95 -14.26 0.09
N SER A 80 10.18 -15.34 0.00
CA SER A 80 9.87 -16.01 -1.26
C SER A 80 8.70 -15.32 -1.97
N LYS A 81 8.72 -15.30 -3.31
CA LYS A 81 7.64 -14.73 -4.13
C LYS A 81 6.59 -15.76 -4.57
N SER A 82 6.80 -17.04 -4.27
CA SER A 82 5.91 -18.14 -4.63
C SER A 82 5.88 -19.16 -3.50
N GLU A 83 4.76 -19.87 -3.39
CA GLU A 83 4.60 -21.01 -2.48
C GLU A 83 5.63 -22.12 -2.78
N MET A 84 5.84 -22.46 -4.06
CA MET A 84 6.82 -23.48 -4.45
C MET A 84 8.24 -23.09 -4.05
N LEU A 85 8.61 -21.81 -4.25
CA LEU A 85 9.91 -21.29 -3.83
C LEU A 85 10.05 -21.32 -2.30
N ALA A 86 9.00 -20.96 -1.56
CA ALA A 86 8.99 -21.04 -0.10
C ALA A 86 9.19 -22.47 0.40
N ARG A 87 8.49 -23.44 -0.21
CA ARG A 87 8.61 -24.87 0.12
C ARG A 87 10.00 -25.42 -0.20
N THR A 88 10.57 -25.02 -1.33
CA THR A 88 11.94 -25.40 -1.73
C THR A 88 12.98 -24.80 -0.80
N GLY A 89 12.84 -23.52 -0.45
CA GLY A 89 13.71 -22.84 0.52
C GLY A 89 13.65 -23.51 1.90
N ALA A 90 12.44 -23.82 2.39
CA ALA A 90 12.24 -24.55 3.63
C ALA A 90 12.92 -25.92 3.62
N ARG A 91 12.84 -26.67 2.52
CA ARG A 91 13.53 -27.96 2.37
C ARG A 91 15.05 -27.82 2.37
N LYS A 92 15.60 -26.82 1.68
CA LYS A 92 17.06 -26.55 1.70
C LYS A 92 17.54 -26.22 3.11
N LEU A 93 16.79 -25.41 3.86
CA LEU A 93 17.10 -25.08 5.25
C LEU A 93 17.04 -26.31 6.17
N ALA A 94 16.01 -27.15 6.03
CA ALA A 94 15.92 -28.41 6.76
C ALA A 94 17.11 -29.35 6.44
N ALA A 95 17.58 -29.37 5.20
CA ALA A 95 18.77 -30.14 4.82
C ALA A 95 20.06 -29.59 5.45
N ILE A 96 20.18 -28.27 5.65
CA ILE A 96 21.29 -27.68 6.41
C ILE A 96 21.24 -28.15 7.86
N VAL A 97 20.08 -28.08 8.50
CA VAL A 97 19.88 -28.58 9.88
C VAL A 97 20.25 -30.07 9.98
N LYS A 98 19.91 -30.87 8.97
CA LYS A 98 20.30 -32.29 8.89
C LYS A 98 21.82 -32.47 8.83
N LYS A 99 22.54 -31.64 8.06
CA LYS A 99 24.01 -31.67 7.97
C LYS A 99 24.71 -31.26 9.26
N LEU A 100 24.03 -30.53 10.14
CA LEU A 100 24.54 -30.13 11.46
C LEU A 100 24.40 -31.24 12.52
N GLY A 101 23.91 -32.42 12.14
CA GLY A 101 23.78 -33.58 13.03
C GLY A 101 22.40 -33.79 13.64
N TYR A 102 21.40 -32.98 13.28
CA TYR A 102 20.01 -33.19 13.71
C TYR A 102 19.26 -34.09 12.73
N ALA A 103 18.15 -34.69 13.17
CA ALA A 103 17.26 -35.51 12.34
C ALA A 103 15.91 -34.81 12.08
N PRO A 104 15.88 -33.73 11.26
CA PRO A 104 14.65 -32.99 11.01
C PRO A 104 13.69 -33.80 10.14
N LYS A 105 12.40 -33.80 10.53
CA LYS A 105 11.29 -34.35 9.73
C LYS A 105 10.50 -33.20 9.13
N PHE A 106 10.44 -33.11 7.81
CA PHE A 106 9.68 -32.06 7.13
C PHE A 106 8.18 -32.34 7.23
N SER A 107 7.50 -31.69 8.18
CA SER A 107 6.07 -31.90 8.44
C SER A 107 5.31 -30.58 8.56
N GLU A 108 4.00 -30.62 8.38
CA GLU A 108 3.10 -29.46 8.60
C GLU A 108 3.50 -28.20 7.84
N PHE A 109 3.99 -28.34 6.60
CA PHE A 109 4.23 -27.18 5.76
C PHE A 109 2.90 -26.47 5.45
N LYS A 110 2.80 -25.20 5.82
CA LYS A 110 1.58 -24.41 5.65
C LYS A 110 1.90 -22.95 5.35
N ILE A 111 1.20 -22.39 4.37
CA ILE A 111 1.21 -20.95 4.11
C ILE A 111 0.44 -20.24 5.24
N GLN A 112 1.11 -19.28 5.87
CA GLN A 112 0.53 -18.47 6.93
C GLN A 112 0.02 -17.14 6.41
N ASN A 113 0.75 -16.55 5.47
CA ASN A 113 0.39 -15.28 4.86
C ASN A 113 0.99 -15.15 3.46
N MET A 114 0.25 -14.51 2.58
CA MET A 114 0.73 -14.03 1.29
C MET A 114 0.46 -12.53 1.18
N VAL A 115 1.39 -11.83 0.56
CA VAL A 115 1.30 -10.40 0.29
C VAL A 115 1.42 -10.21 -1.22
N SER A 116 0.44 -9.56 -1.80
CA SER A 116 0.47 -9.13 -3.20
C SER A 116 0.30 -7.63 -3.33
N THR A 117 0.75 -7.10 -4.46
CA THR A 117 0.51 -5.73 -4.88
C THR A 117 -0.30 -5.74 -6.16
N ALA A 118 -1.18 -4.77 -6.32
CA ALA A 118 -1.91 -4.55 -7.56
C ALA A 118 -1.89 -3.08 -7.95
N ASP A 119 -2.09 -2.78 -9.23
CA ASP A 119 -2.25 -1.42 -9.73
C ASP A 119 -3.50 -1.37 -10.62
N VAL A 120 -4.45 -0.49 -10.28
CA VAL A 120 -5.66 -0.29 -11.08
C VAL A 120 -5.46 0.75 -12.19
N GLY A 121 -4.35 1.50 -12.19
CA GLY A 121 -4.01 2.45 -13.24
C GLY A 121 -4.79 3.77 -13.22
N PHE A 122 -5.52 4.07 -12.14
CA PHE A 122 -6.21 5.35 -11.97
C PHE A 122 -6.24 5.82 -10.51
N PRO A 123 -6.25 7.15 -10.28
CA PRO A 123 -6.34 7.70 -8.94
C PRO A 123 -7.72 7.48 -8.30
N ILE A 124 -7.74 7.28 -6.98
CA ILE A 124 -8.94 6.93 -6.20
C ILE A 124 -9.23 8.01 -5.15
N ARG A 125 -10.50 8.37 -4.98
CA ARG A 125 -10.99 9.28 -3.91
C ARG A 125 -11.18 8.52 -2.60
N LEU A 126 -10.12 8.43 -1.79
CA LEU A 126 -10.11 7.64 -0.56
C LEU A 126 -11.05 8.20 0.51
N GLU A 127 -11.23 9.52 0.59
CA GLU A 127 -12.12 10.17 1.56
C GLU A 127 -13.57 9.72 1.37
N ALA A 128 -14.02 9.72 0.11
CA ALA A 128 -15.38 9.31 -0.25
C ALA A 128 -15.58 7.80 -0.03
N LEU A 129 -14.58 6.98 -0.38
CA LEU A 129 -14.60 5.55 -0.13
C LEU A 129 -14.67 5.25 1.38
N ALA A 130 -13.85 5.94 2.18
CA ALA A 130 -13.83 5.79 3.63
C ALA A 130 -15.16 6.17 4.28
N TYR A 131 -15.79 7.24 3.80
CA TYR A 131 -17.09 7.69 4.27
C TYR A 131 -18.19 6.67 3.95
N ALA A 132 -18.26 6.20 2.70
CA ALA A 132 -19.26 5.23 2.26
C ALA A 132 -19.08 3.85 2.91
N HIS A 133 -17.84 3.43 3.17
CA HIS A 133 -17.50 2.10 3.70
C HIS A 133 -16.96 2.13 5.14
N ALA A 134 -17.34 3.12 5.95
CA ALA A 134 -16.79 3.37 7.29
C ALA A 134 -16.74 2.15 8.24
N LYS A 135 -17.63 1.16 8.06
CA LYS A 135 -17.63 -0.08 8.85
C LYS A 135 -16.43 -1.00 8.55
N PHE A 136 -15.89 -0.94 7.33
CA PHE A 136 -14.84 -1.82 6.83
C PHE A 136 -13.54 -1.09 6.53
N SER A 137 -13.58 0.23 6.38
CA SER A 137 -12.44 1.08 6.05
C SER A 137 -12.01 1.97 7.20
N SER A 138 -10.70 2.18 7.32
CA SER A 138 -10.09 3.20 8.18
C SER A 138 -9.11 4.02 7.36
N TYR A 139 -9.29 5.33 7.35
CA TYR A 139 -8.45 6.27 6.60
C TYR A 139 -8.18 7.50 7.45
N GLU A 140 -6.93 7.60 7.92
CA GLU A 140 -6.43 8.69 8.75
C GLU A 140 -5.12 9.18 8.12
N PRO A 141 -5.18 10.07 7.10
CA PRO A 141 -4.02 10.42 6.28
C PRO A 141 -2.84 11.00 7.08
N GLU A 142 -3.12 11.63 8.23
CA GLU A 142 -2.12 12.15 9.18
C GLU A 142 -1.32 11.02 9.86
N LEU A 143 -1.91 9.83 10.03
CA LEU A 143 -1.27 8.67 10.66
C LEU A 143 -0.70 7.70 9.62
N PHE A 144 -1.42 7.49 8.52
CA PHE A 144 -1.04 6.56 7.46
C PHE A 144 -1.64 6.99 6.11
N PRO A 145 -0.82 7.10 5.05
CA PRO A 145 -1.25 7.66 3.75
C PRO A 145 -2.18 6.75 2.92
N GLY A 146 -2.45 5.52 3.36
CA GLY A 146 -3.32 4.57 2.67
C GLY A 146 -4.61 4.30 3.44
N LEU A 147 -5.68 3.96 2.73
CA LEU A 147 -6.92 3.48 3.33
C LEU A 147 -6.78 1.99 3.64
N ILE A 148 -7.03 1.61 4.89
CA ILE A 148 -7.04 0.22 5.36
C ILE A 148 -8.45 -0.34 5.19
N TYR A 149 -8.64 -1.25 4.24
CA TYR A 149 -9.92 -1.91 3.99
C TYR A 149 -9.88 -3.36 4.48
N ARG A 150 -10.79 -3.75 5.36
CA ARG A 150 -10.88 -5.10 5.93
C ARG A 150 -12.00 -5.88 5.24
N LEU A 151 -11.62 -6.85 4.42
CA LEU A 151 -12.56 -7.74 3.76
C LEU A 151 -12.85 -8.95 4.66
N VAL A 152 -14.13 -9.25 4.85
CA VAL A 152 -14.57 -10.37 5.71
C VAL A 152 -14.42 -11.72 5.01
N ASN A 153 -14.72 -11.78 3.71
CA ASN A 153 -14.65 -13.00 2.92
C ASN A 153 -14.03 -12.74 1.53
N PRO A 154 -12.82 -13.24 1.23
CA PRO A 154 -11.90 -13.91 2.15
C PRO A 154 -11.37 -12.94 3.22
N LYS A 155 -11.04 -13.46 4.41
CA LYS A 155 -10.50 -12.66 5.52
C LYS A 155 -9.13 -12.08 5.15
N THR A 156 -9.14 -10.88 4.60
CA THR A 156 -7.98 -10.20 4.01
C THR A 156 -8.02 -8.71 4.34
N VAL A 157 -6.87 -8.08 4.29
CA VAL A 157 -6.71 -6.64 4.51
C VAL A 157 -6.08 -6.05 3.27
N LEU A 158 -6.67 -4.97 2.76
CA LEU A 158 -6.20 -4.23 1.62
C LEU A 158 -5.73 -2.86 2.09
N LEU A 159 -4.59 -2.42 1.60
CA LEU A 159 -4.10 -1.05 1.75
C LEU A 159 -4.24 -0.39 0.39
N ILE A 160 -5.11 0.62 0.30
CA ILE A 160 -5.46 1.29 -0.94
C ILE A 160 -4.84 2.70 -0.91
N PHE A 161 -4.07 3.05 -1.93
CA PHE A 161 -3.42 4.35 -2.02
C PHE A 161 -4.15 5.25 -3.04
N VAL A 162 -4.06 6.57 -2.84
CA VAL A 162 -4.66 7.59 -3.73
C VAL A 162 -4.22 7.41 -5.19
N SER A 163 -3.01 6.87 -5.41
CA SER A 163 -2.44 6.62 -6.72
C SER A 163 -3.11 5.50 -7.53
N GLY A 164 -3.95 4.66 -6.90
CA GLY A 164 -4.48 3.45 -7.54
C GLY A 164 -3.63 2.20 -7.28
N ARG A 165 -2.54 2.31 -6.52
CA ARG A 165 -1.79 1.14 -6.06
C ARG A 165 -2.48 0.50 -4.86
N LEU A 166 -2.41 -0.82 -4.79
CA LEU A 166 -2.97 -1.63 -3.72
C LEU A 166 -1.94 -2.60 -3.17
N VAL A 167 -2.02 -2.87 -1.87
CA VAL A 167 -1.35 -3.98 -1.21
C VAL A 167 -2.42 -4.87 -0.59
N ILE A 168 -2.44 -6.16 -0.93
CA ILE A 168 -3.36 -7.15 -0.39
C ILE A 168 -2.56 -8.09 0.52
N THR A 169 -3.02 -8.29 1.75
CA THR A 169 -2.39 -9.15 2.75
C THR A 169 -3.43 -9.94 3.55
N GLY A 170 -2.99 -10.99 4.27
CA GLY A 170 -3.83 -11.86 5.08
C GLY A 170 -4.34 -13.10 4.33
N GLY A 171 -4.12 -13.17 3.01
CA GLY A 171 -4.44 -14.35 2.22
C GLY A 171 -3.57 -15.55 2.59
N LYS A 172 -4.14 -16.75 2.62
CA LYS A 172 -3.42 -18.02 2.87
C LYS A 172 -3.27 -18.88 1.62
N ALA A 173 -3.92 -18.48 0.53
CA ALA A 173 -3.91 -19.12 -0.76
C ALA A 173 -3.96 -18.02 -1.83
N LEU A 174 -3.45 -18.32 -3.02
CA LEU A 174 -3.43 -17.39 -4.14
C LEU A 174 -4.85 -16.94 -4.52
N ASP A 175 -5.81 -17.87 -4.52
CA ASP A 175 -7.22 -17.59 -4.83
C ASP A 175 -7.85 -16.56 -3.90
N HIS A 176 -7.42 -16.50 -2.63
CA HIS A 176 -7.91 -15.48 -1.70
C HIS A 176 -7.48 -14.07 -2.14
N LEU A 177 -6.30 -13.93 -2.75
CA LEU A 177 -5.80 -12.65 -3.23
C LEU A 177 -6.56 -12.22 -4.49
N HIS A 178 -6.80 -13.15 -5.43
CA HIS A 178 -7.58 -12.88 -6.64
C HIS A 178 -9.03 -12.51 -6.28
N THR A 179 -9.68 -13.32 -5.44
CA THR A 179 -11.06 -13.05 -5.00
C THR A 179 -11.18 -11.73 -4.24
N ALA A 180 -10.17 -11.37 -3.43
CA ALA A 180 -10.17 -10.09 -2.73
C ALA A 180 -10.07 -8.91 -3.72
N PHE A 181 -9.24 -9.06 -4.76
CA PHE A 181 -9.13 -8.07 -5.82
C PHE A 181 -10.42 -7.94 -6.63
N ASP A 182 -11.03 -9.05 -7.05
CA ASP A 182 -12.29 -9.07 -7.80
C ASP A 182 -13.43 -8.35 -7.07
N LYS A 183 -13.49 -8.51 -5.75
CA LYS A 183 -14.52 -7.88 -4.92
C LYS A 183 -14.30 -6.38 -4.75
N ILE A 184 -13.04 -5.94 -4.63
CA ILE A 184 -12.75 -4.53 -4.40
C ILE A 184 -12.73 -3.74 -5.72
N TYR A 185 -12.29 -4.34 -6.83
CA TYR A 185 -12.13 -3.66 -8.11
C TYR A 185 -13.36 -2.82 -8.55
N PRO A 186 -14.60 -3.36 -8.58
CA PRO A 186 -15.77 -2.57 -8.97
C PRO A 186 -16.00 -1.38 -8.03
N LEU A 187 -15.75 -1.56 -6.74
CA LEU A 187 -15.85 -0.48 -5.75
C LEU A 187 -14.84 0.63 -6.06
N LEU A 188 -13.60 0.29 -6.40
CA LEU A 188 -12.59 1.30 -6.74
C LEU A 188 -12.96 2.10 -7.99
N CYS A 189 -13.62 1.46 -8.96
CA CYS A 189 -14.10 2.13 -10.17
C CYS A 189 -15.14 3.22 -9.85
N GLU A 190 -16.05 2.99 -8.90
CA GLU A 190 -17.04 3.98 -8.47
C GLU A 190 -16.39 5.22 -7.84
N PHE A 191 -15.29 5.03 -7.12
CA PHE A 191 -14.54 6.11 -6.46
C PHE A 191 -13.36 6.65 -7.29
N LYS A 192 -13.28 6.31 -8.58
CA LYS A 192 -12.28 6.86 -9.48
C LYS A 192 -12.32 8.39 -9.46
N LYS A 193 -11.15 9.02 -9.29
CA LYS A 193 -11.00 10.46 -9.37
C LYS A 193 -11.00 10.82 -10.85
N GLU A 194 -11.96 11.62 -11.28
CA GLU A 194 -11.89 12.25 -12.60
C GLU A 194 -10.66 13.16 -12.63
N THR A 195 -9.68 12.76 -13.41
CA THR A 195 -8.67 13.68 -13.91
C THR A 195 -9.39 14.64 -14.84
N ARG A 196 -9.75 15.83 -14.37
CA ARG A 196 -10.03 16.93 -15.30
C ARG A 196 -8.81 17.03 -16.22
N PRO A 197 -8.95 16.95 -17.56
CA PRO A 197 -7.83 17.28 -18.41
C PRO A 197 -7.37 18.68 -18.01
N HIS A 198 -6.07 18.83 -17.76
CA HIS A 198 -5.47 20.13 -17.52
C HIS A 198 -5.84 20.99 -18.73
N ARG A 199 -6.76 21.96 -18.54
CA ARG A 199 -7.09 22.91 -19.59
C ARG A 199 -5.77 23.61 -19.91
N PRO A 200 -5.26 23.57 -21.16
CA PRO A 200 -4.09 24.36 -21.49
C PRO A 200 -4.39 25.79 -21.09
N GLU A 201 -3.52 26.36 -20.26
CA GLU A 201 -3.59 27.74 -19.83
C GLU A 201 -3.56 28.58 -21.11
N LEU A 202 -4.70 29.19 -21.45
CA LEU A 202 -4.77 30.11 -22.59
C LEU A 202 -3.73 31.20 -22.33
N PRO A 203 -2.85 31.52 -23.29
CA PRO A 203 -1.88 32.59 -23.12
C PRO A 203 -2.62 33.85 -22.69
N LEU A 204 -2.18 34.45 -21.58
CA LEU A 204 -2.71 35.74 -21.14
C LEU A 204 -2.62 36.72 -22.32
N PRO A 205 -3.67 37.53 -22.58
CA PRO A 205 -3.57 38.56 -23.60
C PRO A 205 -2.39 39.49 -23.26
N PRO A 206 -1.63 39.95 -24.28
CA PRO A 206 -0.52 40.86 -24.04
C PRO A 206 -1.02 42.10 -23.29
N PRO A 207 -0.23 42.66 -22.36
CA PRO A 207 -0.61 43.89 -21.68
C PRO A 207 -0.86 44.97 -22.73
N ALA A 208 -1.99 45.66 -22.61
CA ALA A 208 -2.34 46.77 -23.48
C ALA A 208 -1.18 47.76 -23.50
N THR A 209 -0.56 47.94 -24.67
CA THR A 209 0.39 49.01 -24.92
C THR A 209 -0.37 50.32 -24.79
N THR A 210 -0.18 50.99 -23.66
CA THR A 210 -0.48 52.42 -23.54
C THR A 210 0.52 53.17 -24.41
N ASP A 211 0.17 53.34 -25.67
CA ASP A 211 0.63 54.50 -26.44
C ASP A 211 -0.18 55.69 -25.94
N ASP A 212 0.50 56.63 -25.29
CA ASP A 212 0.17 58.06 -25.36
C ASP A 212 1.35 58.86 -24.79
N ALA A 213 2.33 59.12 -25.66
CA ALA A 213 3.30 60.17 -25.45
C ALA A 213 2.70 61.52 -25.90
N ALA A 214 2.56 62.40 -24.90
CA ALA A 214 2.59 63.86 -24.98
C ALA A 214 1.39 64.60 -25.61
N THR A 215 0.75 65.46 -24.81
CA THR A 215 0.90 66.93 -24.96
C THR A 215 0.41 67.67 -23.72
N GLN A 216 1.26 68.56 -23.21
CA GLN A 216 1.04 69.46 -22.09
C GLN A 216 -0.14 70.41 -22.30
N GLN A 217 -0.88 70.70 -21.23
CA GLN A 217 -1.29 72.07 -20.90
C GLN A 217 -1.46 72.24 -19.38
N ARG A 218 -0.72 73.21 -18.83
CA ARG A 218 -0.73 73.63 -17.43
C ARG A 218 -2.10 74.15 -17.00
N ARG A 219 -2.58 73.76 -15.82
CA ARG A 219 -3.50 74.55 -15.00
C ARG A 219 -3.09 74.51 -13.52
N THR A 220 -3.18 75.68 -12.90
CA THR A 220 -2.74 76.05 -11.55
C THR A 220 -3.73 75.60 -10.45
N PRO A 221 -3.30 75.57 -9.17
CA PRO A 221 -4.10 75.05 -8.06
C PRO A 221 -5.03 76.11 -7.49
N ALA A 222 -6.24 76.21 -8.02
CA ALA A 222 -7.35 76.93 -7.40
C ALA A 222 -8.64 76.41 -8.02
N ASP A 223 -9.26 75.41 -7.38
CA ASP A 223 -10.69 75.08 -7.43
C ASP A 223 -10.90 73.76 -6.67
N LEU A 224 -10.67 73.82 -5.36
CA LEU A 224 -11.05 72.77 -4.42
C LEU A 224 -12.46 73.11 -3.94
N VAL A 225 -13.47 72.68 -4.70
CA VAL A 225 -14.88 72.69 -4.27
C VAL A 225 -15.33 71.24 -4.17
N VAL A 226 -15.53 70.78 -2.94
CA VAL A 226 -16.06 69.46 -2.60
C VAL A 226 -17.59 69.53 -2.72
N PRO A 227 -18.26 68.68 -3.53
CA PRO A 227 -19.70 68.49 -3.42
C PRO A 227 -20.01 67.41 -2.38
N ALA A 228 -20.97 67.73 -1.52
CA ALA A 228 -21.43 66.96 -0.38
C ALA A 228 -22.01 65.57 -0.73
N LEU A 229 -21.82 64.61 0.18
CA LEU A 229 -22.54 63.33 0.20
C LEU A 229 -24.05 63.57 0.38
N PRO A 230 -24.93 62.98 -0.44
CA PRO A 230 -26.34 62.89 -0.09
C PRO A 230 -26.57 61.78 0.97
N ALA A 231 -27.43 62.14 1.92
CA ALA A 231 -27.79 61.38 3.11
C ALA A 231 -28.51 60.05 2.80
N ALA A 232 -28.22 59.04 3.63
CA ALA A 232 -28.96 57.79 3.68
C ALA A 232 -30.35 58.00 4.32
N PRO A 233 -31.45 57.44 3.77
CA PRO A 233 -32.70 57.36 4.49
C PRO A 233 -32.74 56.14 5.42
N ALA A 234 -33.18 56.38 6.65
CA ALA A 234 -33.31 55.43 7.74
C ALA A 234 -34.64 54.65 7.70
N TRP A 235 -34.53 53.35 7.97
CA TRP A 235 -35.39 52.47 8.78
C TRP A 235 -36.91 52.44 8.53
N THR A 236 -37.42 51.22 8.28
CA THR A 236 -38.52 50.66 9.09
C THR A 236 -38.38 49.13 9.22
N SER A 237 -38.39 48.68 10.47
CA SER A 237 -38.56 47.29 10.87
C SER A 237 -40.03 46.89 10.75
N ALA A 238 -40.29 45.65 10.34
CA ALA A 238 -41.58 45.01 10.56
C ALA A 238 -41.43 43.48 10.62
N ALA A 239 -41.58 42.96 11.82
CA ALA A 239 -41.98 41.59 12.17
C ALA A 239 -42.76 41.70 13.49
N PRO A 240 -43.51 40.70 13.96
CA PRO A 240 -44.35 39.70 13.28
C PRO A 240 -45.78 39.60 13.89
N SER A 241 -46.68 38.86 13.25
CA SER A 241 -47.95 38.34 13.82
C SER A 241 -48.51 37.33 12.81
N SER A 242 -48.98 36.12 13.10
CA SER A 242 -49.35 35.37 14.31
C SER A 242 -49.24 33.87 14.01
#